data_AF-A0AAC9K340-F1
#
_entry.id   AF-A0AAC9K340-F1
#
_cell.length_a   1.000
_cell.length_b   1.000
_cell.length_c   1.000
_cell.angle_alpha   90.00
_cell.angle_beta   90.00
_cell.angle_gamma   90.00
#
_symmetry.space_group_name_H-M   'P 1'
#
loop_
_entity.id
_entity.type
_entity.pdbx_description
1 polymer ?
#
loop_
_entity_poly.entity_id
_entity_poly.type
_entity_poly.pdbx_seq_one_letter_code
_entity_poly.pdbx_strand_id
1 'polypeptide(L)'
;MTVSIELVTMIVTVATTLLGLAAGFGWMITRTDARFEMFEQRMDARFEKVEQRMDARFEKFEQRMDARFEKVEQRMDARFEKVDVELGEVKIAIARLEGPAPRLLVAR
;
A
#
# COMPACT_ATOMS: atom_id res chain seq x y z
N MET A 1 40.17 -21.26 67.77
CA MET A 1 40.01 -21.53 66.33
C MET A 1 40.41 -20.29 65.56
N THR A 2 41.66 -20.19 65.10
CA THR A 2 42.10 -19.09 64.23
C THR A 2 41.86 -19.51 62.79
N VAL A 3 41.08 -18.72 62.05
CA VAL A 3 40.89 -18.93 60.61
C VAL A 3 42.24 -18.73 59.90
N SER A 4 42.64 -19.65 59.02
CA SER A 4 43.89 -19.57 58.27
C SER A 4 43.84 -18.44 57.23
N ILE A 5 44.94 -17.69 57.09
CA ILE A 5 45.06 -16.54 56.17
C ILE A 5 44.74 -16.89 54.71
N GLU A 6 45.03 -18.12 54.29
CA GLU A 6 44.74 -18.65 52.94
C GLU A 6 43.24 -18.72 52.63
N LEU A 7 42.42 -19.02 53.64
CA LEU A 7 40.96 -19.08 53.48
C LEU A 7 40.39 -17.67 53.26
N VAL A 8 40.96 -16.66 53.92
CA VAL A 8 40.55 -15.26 53.76
C VAL A 8 40.91 -14.75 52.37
N THR A 9 42.12 -15.00 51.87
CA THR A 9 42.54 -14.55 50.54
C THR A 9 41.78 -15.25 49.41
N MET A 10 41.47 -16.55 49.57
CA MET A 10 40.62 -17.28 48.63
C MET A 10 39.23 -16.65 48.55
N ILE A 11 38.58 -16.39 49.69
CA ILE A 11 37.25 -15.77 49.73
C ILE A 11 37.28 -14.38 49.10
N VAL A 12 38.28 -13.55 49.40
CA VAL A 12 38.42 -12.20 48.83
C VAL A 12 38.61 -12.27 47.31
N THR A 13 39.39 -13.22 46.80
CA THR A 13 39.63 -13.41 45.37
C THR A 13 38.35 -13.87 44.65
N VAL A 14 37.62 -14.82 45.24
CA VAL A 14 36.32 -15.26 44.72
C VAL A 14 35.31 -14.12 44.74
N ALA A 15 35.25 -13.34 45.81
CA ALA A 15 34.34 -12.19 45.91
C ALA A 15 34.65 -11.11 44.86
N THR A 16 35.93 -10.75 44.69
CA THR A 16 36.34 -9.72 43.71
C THR A 16 36.12 -10.18 42.27
N THR A 17 36.41 -11.44 41.95
CA THR A 17 36.12 -12.00 40.62
C THR A 17 34.61 -12.05 40.34
N LEU A 18 33.79 -12.48 41.30
CA LEU A 18 32.33 -12.49 41.15
C LEU A 18 31.76 -11.06 40.96
N LEU A 19 32.25 -10.08 41.71
CA LEU A 19 31.84 -8.68 41.54
C LEU A 19 32.19 -8.14 40.16
N GLY A 20 33.40 -8.44 39.65
CA GLY A 20 33.82 -8.06 38.30
C GLY A 20 32.95 -8.69 37.21
N LEU A 21 32.61 -9.98 37.36
CA LEU A 21 31.71 -10.67 36.44
C LEU A 21 30.29 -10.10 36.48
N ALA A 22 29.76 -9.81 37.68
CA ALA A 22 28.43 -9.22 37.84
C ALA A 22 28.35 -7.82 37.20
N ALA A 23 29.37 -6.98 37.42
CA ALA A 23 29.46 -5.66 36.80
C ALA A 23 29.60 -5.76 35.27
N GLY A 24 30.46 -6.66 34.78
CA GLY A 24 30.64 -6.92 33.35
C GLY A 24 29.35 -7.41 32.68
N PHE A 25 28.61 -8.29 33.35
CA PHE A 25 27.32 -8.78 32.85
C PHE A 25 26.25 -7.67 32.84
N GLY A 26 26.16 -6.86 33.89
CA GLY A 26 25.25 -5.71 33.92
C GLY A 26 25.55 -4.69 32.80
N TRP A 27 26.83 -4.42 32.54
CA TRP A 27 27.23 -3.58 31.41
C TRP A 27 26.89 -4.22 30.05
N MET A 28 27.05 -5.55 29.92
CA MET A 28 26.71 -6.26 28.70
C MET A 28 25.19 -6.20 28.40
N ILE A 29 24.35 -6.37 29.43
CA ILE A 29 22.88 -6.26 29.29
C ILE A 29 22.50 -4.87 28.82
N THR A 30 22.92 -3.83 29.55
CA THR A 30 22.57 -2.43 29.21
C THR A 30 23.05 -2.03 27.82
N ARG A 31 24.24 -2.49 27.40
CA ARG A 31 24.73 -2.29 26.04
C ARG A 31 23.89 -3.03 24.99
N THR A 32 23.40 -4.21 25.33
CA THR A 32 22.56 -5.02 24.45
C THR A 32 21.18 -4.41 24.30
N ASP A 33 20.57 -3.96 25.39
CA ASP A 33 19.28 -3.25 25.39
C ASP A 33 19.33 -1.99 24.52
N ALA A 34 20.37 -1.16 24.70
CA ALA A 34 20.56 0.04 23.87
C ALA A 34 20.70 -0.27 22.37
N ARG A 35 21.29 -1.43 22.02
CA ARG A 35 21.38 -1.88 20.62
C ARG A 35 20.05 -2.38 20.08
N PHE A 36 19.26 -3.06 20.91
CA PHE A 36 17.92 -3.50 20.54
C PHE A 36 17.00 -2.31 20.32
N GLU A 37 17.01 -1.31 21.20
CA GLU A 37 16.21 -0.09 21.04
C GLU A 37 16.55 0.65 19.74
N MET A 38 17.85 0.81 19.44
CA MET A 38 18.30 1.42 18.18
C MET A 38 17.90 0.58 16.95
N PHE A 39 17.84 -0.74 17.09
CA PHE A 39 17.40 -1.63 16.02
C PHE A 39 15.88 -1.50 15.79
N GLU A 40 15.09 -1.48 16.86
CA GLU A 40 13.63 -1.28 16.82
C GLU A 40 13.29 0.06 16.15
N GLN A 41 13.89 1.16 16.60
CA GLN A 41 13.68 2.48 15.99
C GLN A 41 14.03 2.49 14.49
N ARG A 42 15.11 1.80 14.09
CA ARG A 42 15.49 1.70 12.68
C ARG A 42 14.50 0.84 11.88
N MET A 43 13.92 -0.19 12.48
CA MET A 43 12.90 -1.01 11.84
C MET A 43 11.61 -0.21 11.68
N ASP A 44 11.13 0.47 12.71
CA ASP A 44 9.94 1.31 12.65
C ASP A 44 10.05 2.38 11.56
N ALA A 45 11.17 3.12 11.54
CA ALA A 45 11.41 4.12 10.49
C ALA A 45 11.47 3.51 9.07
N ARG A 46 11.92 2.26 8.94
CA ARG A 46 11.89 1.56 7.64
C ARG A 46 10.50 1.12 7.26
N PHE A 47 9.70 0.63 8.21
CA PHE A 47 8.32 0.24 7.98
C PHE A 47 7.47 1.45 7.59
N GLU A 48 7.58 2.57 8.32
CA GLU A 48 6.89 3.81 7.99
C GLU A 48 7.24 4.29 6.58
N LYS A 49 8.52 4.24 6.20
CA LYS A 49 8.95 4.60 4.84
C LYS A 49 8.38 3.67 3.76
N VAL A 50 8.22 2.39 4.08
CA VAL A 50 7.60 1.42 3.16
C VAL A 50 6.11 1.70 3.00
N GLU A 51 5.41 1.94 4.11
CA GLU A 51 3.98 2.30 4.15
C GLU A 51 3.71 3.54 3.29
N GLN A 52 4.42 4.66 3.56
CA GLN A 52 4.30 5.89 2.76
C GLN A 52 4.56 5.67 1.26
N ARG A 53 5.52 4.80 0.92
CA ARG A 53 5.81 4.45 -0.48
C ARG A 53 4.71 3.61 -1.11
N MET A 54 4.07 2.72 -0.34
CA MET A 54 2.95 1.92 -0.83
C MET A 54 1.73 2.80 -1.03
N ASP A 55 1.41 3.69 -0.09
CA ASP A 55 0.28 4.63 -0.22
C ASP A 55 0.42 5.51 -1.46
N ALA A 56 1.58 6.13 -1.66
CA ALA A 56 1.85 6.94 -2.85
C ALA A 56 1.77 6.13 -4.16
N ARG A 57 2.08 4.83 -4.12
CA ARG A 57 1.94 3.94 -5.28
C ARG A 57 0.48 3.58 -5.55
N PHE A 58 -0.31 3.35 -4.50
CA PHE A 58 -1.74 3.08 -4.61
C PHE A 58 -2.48 4.30 -5.15
N GLU A 59 -2.24 5.48 -4.59
CA GLU A 59 -2.86 6.73 -5.07
C GLU A 59 -2.54 6.97 -6.56
N LYS A 60 -1.27 6.81 -6.96
CA LYS A 60 -0.88 6.93 -8.38
C LYS A 60 -1.54 5.87 -9.26
N PHE A 61 -1.78 4.68 -8.74
CA PHE A 61 -2.45 3.61 -9.47
C PHE A 61 -3.93 3.93 -9.65
N GLU A 62 -4.63 4.38 -8.61
CA GLU A 62 -6.02 4.82 -8.64
C GLU A 62 -6.22 5.94 -9.66
N GLN A 63 -5.44 7.02 -9.58
CA GLN A 63 -5.50 8.13 -10.55
C GLN A 63 -5.30 7.65 -12.00
N ARG A 64 -4.41 6.68 -12.22
CA ARG A 64 -4.19 6.10 -13.56
C ARG A 64 -5.36 5.24 -14.02
N MET A 65 -6.03 4.54 -13.11
CA MET A 65 -7.22 3.76 -13.42
C MET A 65 -8.38 4.69 -13.75
N ASP A 66 -8.64 5.72 -12.96
CA ASP A 66 -9.69 6.71 -13.20
C ASP A 66 -9.53 7.37 -14.57
N ALA A 67 -8.33 7.86 -14.88
CA ALA A 67 -8.04 8.45 -16.20
C ALA A 67 -8.21 7.45 -17.36
N ARG A 68 -7.97 6.16 -17.12
CA ARG A 68 -8.21 5.12 -18.13
C ARG A 68 -9.70 4.83 -18.30
N PHE A 69 -10.47 4.80 -17.23
CA PHE A 69 -11.91 4.61 -17.27
C PHE A 69 -12.59 5.78 -17.98
N GLU A 70 -12.25 7.02 -17.63
CA GLU A 70 -12.76 8.22 -18.30
C GLU A 70 -12.48 8.19 -19.81
N LYS A 71 -11.26 7.80 -20.21
CA LYS A 71 -10.91 7.65 -21.63
C LYS A 71 -11.73 6.56 -22.34
N VAL A 72 -12.06 5.47 -21.64
CA VAL A 72 -12.90 4.40 -22.19
C VAL A 72 -14.33 4.89 -22.35
N GLU A 73 -14.88 5.57 -21.34
CA GLU A 73 -16.22 6.15 -21.36
C GLU A 73 -16.38 7.12 -22.54
N GLN A 74 -15.49 8.11 -22.66
CA GLN A 74 -15.48 9.06 -23.80
C GLN A 74 -15.42 8.34 -25.16
N ARG A 75 -14.65 7.25 -25.27
CA ARG A 75 -14.55 6.47 -26.51
C ARG A 75 -15.83 5.70 -26.79
N MET A 76 -16.53 5.23 -25.76
CA MET A 76 -17.81 4.55 -25.92
C MET A 76 -18.89 5.55 -26.31
N ASP A 77 -18.96 6.72 -25.67
CA ASP A 77 -19.90 7.78 -26.02
C ASP A 77 -19.76 8.21 -27.48
N ALA A 78 -18.52 8.48 -27.93
CA ALA A 78 -18.25 8.83 -29.33
C ALA A 78 -18.65 7.72 -30.31
N ARG A 79 -18.56 6.45 -29.89
CA ARG A 79 -19.02 5.31 -30.71
C ARG A 79 -20.54 5.23 -30.76
N PHE A 80 -21.22 5.45 -29.64
CA PHE A 80 -22.68 5.45 -29.60
C PHE A 80 -23.27 6.61 -30.40
N GLU A 81 -22.71 7.81 -30.28
CA GLU A 81 -23.11 8.96 -31.11
C GLU A 81 -22.98 8.65 -32.61
N LYS A 82 -21.86 8.02 -33.00
CA LYS A 82 -21.67 7.59 -34.39
C LYS A 82 -22.73 6.58 -34.84
N VAL A 83 -23.05 5.60 -34.00
CA VAL A 83 -24.10 4.61 -34.28
C VAL A 83 -25.47 5.28 -34.40
N ASP A 84 -25.80 6.24 -33.52
CA ASP A 84 -27.06 6.97 -33.58
C ASP A 84 -27.20 7.76 -34.89
N VAL A 85 -26.13 8.38 -35.36
CA VAL A 85 -26.09 9.06 -36.68
C VAL A 85 -26.33 8.06 -37.81
N GLU A 86 -25.58 6.95 -37.85
CA GLU A 86 -25.72 5.91 -38.89
C GLU A 86 -27.15 5.32 -38.90
N LEU A 87 -27.74 5.07 -37.72
CA LEU A 87 -29.13 4.59 -37.60
C LEU A 87 -30.13 5.65 -38.07
N GLY A 88 -29.87 6.93 -37.80
CA GLY A 88 -30.66 8.04 -38.32
C GLY A 88 -30.67 8.07 -39.85
N GLU A 89 -29.50 7.93 -40.47
CA GLU A 89 -29.35 7.86 -41.92
C GLU A 89 -30.11 6.66 -42.52
N VAL A 90 -29.99 5.48 -41.90
CA VAL A 90 -30.73 4.28 -42.32
C VAL A 90 -32.24 4.49 -42.22
N LYS A 91 -32.75 5.06 -41.12
CA LYS A 91 -34.18 5.36 -40.97
C LYS A 91 -34.69 6.31 -42.06
N ILE A 92 -33.91 7.33 -42.42
CA ILE A 92 -34.24 8.25 -43.50
C ILE A 92 -34.27 7.53 -44.86
N ALA A 93 -33.29 6.65 -45.11
CA ALA A 93 -33.26 5.85 -46.34
C ALA A 93 -34.48 4.94 -46.48
N ILE A 94 -34.90 4.29 -45.38
CA ILE A 94 -36.12 3.46 -45.34
C ILE A 94 -37.36 4.31 -45.62
N ALA A 95 -37.52 5.46 -44.96
CA ALA A 95 -38.68 6.34 -45.17
C ALA A 95 -38.80 6.82 -46.63
N ARG A 96 -37.67 7.03 -47.32
CA ARG A 96 -37.64 7.36 -48.75
C ARG A 96 -38.07 6.20 -49.65
N LEU A 97 -37.78 4.95 -49.24
CA LEU A 97 -38.18 3.74 -49.97
C LEU A 97 -39.66 3.39 -49.77
N GLU A 98 -40.20 3.55 -48.55
CA GLU A 98 -41.59 3.20 -48.23
C GLU A 98 -42.61 4.20 -48.82
N GLY A 99 -42.22 5.47 -49.01
CA GLY A 99 -43.07 6.50 -49.58
C GLY A 99 -44.23 6.94 -48.67
N PRO A 100 -44.92 8.04 -49.00
CA PRO A 100 -45.99 8.58 -48.16
C PRO A 100 -47.19 7.62 -48.10
N ALA A 101 -47.75 7.42 -46.90
CA ALA A 101 -48.93 6.59 -46.70
C ALA A 101 -50.08 7.03 -47.64
N PRO A 102 -50.69 6.10 -48.40
CA PRO A 102 -51.72 6.45 -49.37
C PRO A 102 -52.88 7.14 -48.66
N ARG A 103 -53.24 8.34 -49.12
CA ARG A 103 -54.46 9.02 -48.67
C ARG A 103 -55.64 8.21 -49.15
N LEU A 104 -56.23 7.43 -48.24
CA LEU A 104 -57.54 6.84 -48.46
C LEU A 104 -58.55 7.98 -48.55
N LEU A 105 -58.91 8.37 -49.77
CA LEU A 105 -60.05 9.24 -50.00
C LEU A 105 -61.28 8.45 -49.57
N VAL A 106 -61.83 8.78 -48.40
CA VAL A 106 -63.12 8.24 -47.96
C VAL A 106 -64.17 8.81 -48.91
N ALA A 107 -64.56 8.02 -49.91
CA ALA A 107 -65.67 8.36 -50.79
C ALA A 107 -66.96 8.37 -49.95
N ARG A 108 -67.61 9.52 -49.89
CA ARG A 108 -68.91 9.73 -49.24
C ARG A 108 -70.04 9.39 -50.20
#